data_AF-A0A2P6W3Z9-F1
#
_entry.id   AF-A0A2P6W3Z9-F1
#
_cell.length_a   1.000
_cell.length_b   1.000
_cell.length_c   1.000
_cell.angle_alpha   90.00
_cell.angle_beta   90.00
_cell.angle_gamma   90.00
#
_symmetry.space_group_name_H-M   'P 1'
#
loop_
_entity.id
_entity.type
_entity.pdbx_description
1 polymer ?
#
loop_
_entity_poly.entity_id
_entity_poly.type
_entity_poly.pdbx_seq_one_letter_code
_entity_poly.pdbx_strand_id
1 'polypeptide(L)' 'MAGVAQADRYYEGMRKPFGRPIGRAALVDDDQTIMRVKVEDGDEQEARKALERANHKMPVSCRVKIEE' A
#
# COMPACT_ATOMS: atom_id res chain seq x y z
N MET A 1 -20.88 -6.80 -6.66
CA MET A 1 -21.84 -6.09 -5.78
C MET A 1 -23.14 -5.98 -6.57
N ALA A 2 -24.15 -6.78 -6.24
CA ALA A 2 -25.41 -6.80 -6.97
C ALA A 2 -26.31 -5.67 -6.46
N GLY A 3 -26.68 -4.73 -7.34
CA GLY A 3 -27.33 -3.46 -7.00
C GLY A 3 -28.82 -3.53 -6.71
N VAL A 4 -29.28 -4.51 -5.91
CA VAL A 4 -30.70 -4.63 -5.59
C VAL A 4 -30.92 -4.77 -4.09
N ALA A 5 -31.48 -3.74 -3.48
CA ALA A 5 -31.92 -3.71 -2.09
C ALA A 5 -33.38 -4.18 -1.99
N GLN A 6 -33.61 -5.47 -2.27
CA GLN A 6 -34.91 -6.12 -2.06
C GLN A 6 -34.95 -6.82 -0.69
N ALA A 7 -35.95 -7.68 -0.45
CA ALA A 7 -36.19 -8.40 0.80
C ALA A 7 -34.97 -9.20 1.33
N ASP A 8 -34.01 -9.49 0.46
CA ASP A 8 -32.77 -10.22 0.78
C ASP A 8 -31.74 -9.41 1.57
N ARG A 9 -32.01 -8.13 1.86
CA ARG A 9 -31.22 -7.30 2.80
C ARG A 9 -29.72 -7.27 2.48
N TYR A 10 -29.37 -7.29 1.19
CA TYR A 10 -27.97 -7.09 0.76
C TYR A 10 -27.41 -5.73 1.18
N TYR A 11 -28.28 -4.75 1.38
CA TYR A 11 -27.98 -3.42 1.92
C TYR A 11 -28.84 -3.20 3.17
N GLU A 12 -28.26 -3.30 4.36
CA GLU A 12 -28.99 -3.14 5.63
C GLU A 12 -28.84 -1.74 6.26
N GLY A 13 -28.29 -0.77 5.51
CA GLY A 13 -27.94 0.55 6.03
C GLY A 13 -26.95 0.44 7.18
N MET A 14 -27.30 0.98 8.35
CA MET A 14 -26.48 0.95 9.57
C MET A 14 -26.69 -0.30 10.44
N ARG A 15 -27.51 -1.26 10.01
CA ARG A 15 -27.72 -2.51 10.76
C ARG A 15 -26.51 -3.43 10.57
N LYS A 16 -25.98 -3.97 11.68
CA LYS A 16 -24.75 -4.79 11.74
C LYS A 16 -23.52 -4.08 11.12
N PRO A 17 -23.11 -2.91 11.66
CA PRO A 17 -22.05 -2.10 11.06
C PRO A 17 -20.64 -2.70 11.29
N PHE A 18 -20.50 -3.71 12.15
CA PHE A 18 -19.22 -4.35 12.39
C PHE A 18 -18.74 -5.07 11.13
N GLY A 19 -17.55 -4.68 10.68
CA GLY A 19 -16.96 -5.16 9.43
C GLY A 19 -16.64 -6.66 9.44
N ARG A 20 -16.51 -7.21 8.24
CA ARG A 20 -15.93 -8.55 8.03
C ARG A 20 -14.47 -8.40 7.62
N PRO A 21 -13.58 -9.34 7.99
CA PRO A 21 -12.19 -9.28 7.55
C PRO A 21 -12.11 -9.49 6.03
N ILE A 22 -11.43 -8.59 5.32
CA ILE A 22 -11.25 -8.65 3.86
C ILE A 22 -9.80 -8.91 3.43
N GLY A 23 -8.84 -8.70 4.32
CA GLY A 23 -7.41 -8.78 3.99
C GLY A 23 -6.53 -8.43 5.18
N ARG A 24 -5.24 -8.20 4.90
CA ARG A 24 -4.22 -7.77 5.87
C ARG A 24 -3.51 -6.54 5.33
N ALA A 25 -3.02 -5.71 6.24
CA ALA A 25 -2.20 -4.54 5.92
C ALA A 25 -0.94 -4.58 6.79
N ALA A 26 0.13 -3.94 6.31
CA ALA A 26 1.31 -3.66 7.11
C ALA A 26 1.12 -2.33 7.85
N LEU A 27 1.43 -2.31 9.14
CA LEU A 27 1.58 -1.07 9.90
C LEU A 27 3.03 -0.62 9.77
N VAL A 28 3.23 0.64 9.41
CA VAL A 28 4.56 1.24 9.23
C VAL A 28 4.61 2.55 10.01
N ASP A 29 5.74 2.79 10.67
CA ASP A 29 6.01 4.01 11.42
C ASP A 29 6.74 5.05 10.55
N ASP A 30 6.81 6.29 11.05
CA ASP A 30 7.58 7.36 10.42
C ASP A 30 9.06 6.98 10.29
N ASP A 31 9.66 7.34 9.14
CA ASP A 31 11.05 7.04 8.78
C ASP A 31 11.42 5.53 8.75
N GLN A 32 10.44 4.62 8.79
CA GLN A 32 10.69 3.19 8.64
C GLN A 32 11.06 2.82 7.19
N THR A 33 12.10 2.01 7.02
CA THR A 33 12.51 1.48 5.71
C THR A 33 11.49 0.47 5.17
N ILE A 34 10.81 0.81 4.07
CA ILE A 34 9.81 -0.05 3.42
C ILE A 34 10.45 -1.02 2.41
N MET A 35 11.42 -0.53 1.64
CA MET A 35 12.13 -1.30 0.63
C MET A 35 13.63 -1.00 0.70
N ARG A 36 14.45 -2.01 0.48
CA ARG A 36 15.90 -1.88 0.33
C ARG A 36 16.34 -2.71 -0.86
N VAL A 37 17.15 -2.11 -1.72
CA VAL A 37 17.74 -2.76 -2.89
C VAL A 37 19.26 -2.63 -2.76
N LYS A 38 19.97 -3.71 -3.05
CA LYS A 38 21.43 -3.72 -3.13
C LYS A 38 21.81 -3.92 -4.59
N VAL A 39 22.69 -3.07 -5.08
CA VAL A 39 23.19 -3.11 -6.46
C VAL A 39 24.71 -3.09 -6.47
N GLU A 40 25.31 -3.42 -7.61
CA GLU A 40 26.75 -3.28 -7.83
C GLU A 40 27.10 -1.81 -8.16
N ASP A 41 28.39 -1.49 -8.09
CA ASP A 41 28.88 -0.15 -8.39
C ASP A 41 28.54 0.24 -9.84
N GLY A 42 27.90 1.40 -10.01
CA GLY A 42 27.48 1.94 -11.31
C GLY A 42 25.98 1.83 -11.61
N ASP A 43 25.24 0.98 -10.91
CA ASP A 43 23.79 0.80 -11.11
C ASP A 43 22.92 1.70 -10.19
N GLU A 44 23.54 2.57 -9.41
CA GLU A 44 22.88 3.44 -8.42
C GLU A 44 21.76 4.30 -9.03
N GLN A 45 21.96 4.84 -10.24
CA GLN A 45 20.98 5.69 -10.90
C GLN A 45 19.72 4.91 -11.30
N GLU A 46 19.89 3.68 -11.79
CA GLU A 46 18.77 2.84 -12.17
C GLU A 46 18.03 2.34 -10.91
N ALA A 47 18.76 1.99 -9.86
CA ALA A 47 18.17 1.65 -8.55
C ALA A 47 17.33 2.81 -7.98
N ARG A 48 17.87 4.03 -8.03
CA ARG A 48 17.16 5.25 -7.59
C ARG A 48 15.87 5.46 -8.39
N LYS A 49 15.94 5.35 -9.72
CA LYS A 49 14.78 5.49 -10.62
C LYS A 49 13.73 4.40 -10.39
N ALA A 50 14.15 3.17 -10.10
CA ALA A 50 13.25 2.08 -9.75
C ALA A 50 12.50 2.34 -8.44
N LEU A 51 13.20 2.84 -7.42
CA LEU A 51 12.59 3.20 -6.13
C LEU A 51 11.66 4.42 -6.24
N GLU A 52 12.00 5.41 -7.07
CA GLU A 52 11.09 6.54 -7.38
C GLU A 52 9.80 6.04 -8.04
N ARG A 53 9.88 5.08 -8.96
CA ARG A 53 8.69 4.45 -9.56
C ARG A 53 7.88 3.63 -8.55
N ALA A 54 8.54 2.96 -7.62
CA ALA A 54 7.86 2.24 -6.54
C ALA A 54 7.10 3.20 -5.61
N ASN A 55 7.68 4.38 -5.33
CA ASN A 55 7.06 5.43 -4.52
C ASN A 55 5.71 5.89 -5.09
N HIS A 56 5.57 5.98 -6.42
CA HIS A 56 4.29 6.33 -7.06
C HIS A 56 3.16 5.33 -6.82
N LYS A 57 3.48 4.10 -6.40
CA LYS A 57 2.49 3.06 -6.05
C LYS A 57 2.18 3.02 -4.56
N MET A 58 2.88 3.81 -3.76
CA MET A 58 2.65 3.86 -2.33
C MET A 58 1.47 4.78 -2.01
N PRO A 59 0.64 4.41 -1.03
CA PRO A 59 -0.46 5.27 -0.56
C PRO A 59 0.03 6.51 0.18
N VAL A 60 1.31 6.55 0.57
CA VAL A 60 1.97 7.64 1.32
C VAL A 60 3.24 8.08 0.60
N SER A 61 3.72 9.29 0.90
CA SER A 61 4.98 9.77 0.37
C SER A 61 6.16 9.05 1.02
N CYS A 62 7.02 8.44 0.20
CA CYS A 62 8.27 7.83 0.64
C CYS A 62 9.48 8.67 0.21
N ARG A 63 10.58 8.56 0.95
CA ARG A 63 11.87 9.16 0.62
C ARG A 63 12.82 8.08 0.12
N VAL A 64 13.51 8.35 -0.99
CA VAL A 64 14.58 7.48 -1.49
C VAL A 64 15.90 7.99 -0.95
N LYS A 65 16.61 7.14 -0.20
CA LYS A 65 17.95 7.41 0.33
C LYS A 65 18.92 6.38 -0.25
N ILE A 66 20.14 6.81 -0.52
CA ILE A 66 21.26 5.93 -0.89
C ILE A 66 22.09 5.80 0.38
N GLU A 67 22.32 4.56 0.81
CA GLU A 67 23.18 4.19 1.94
C GLU A 67 24.36 3.41 1.37
N GLU A 68 25.59 3.74 1.79
CA GLU A 68 26.84 3.05 1.40
C GLU A 68 27.00 1.69 2.12
#